data_AF-A0A430G667-F1
#
_entry.id   AF-A0A430G667-F1
#
_cell.length_a   1.000
_cell.length_b   1.000
_cell.length_c   1.000
_cell.angle_alpha   90.00
_cell.angle_beta   90.00
_cell.angle_gamma   90.00
#
_symmetry.space_group_name_H-M   'P 1'
#
loop_
_entity.id
_entity.type
_entity.pdbx_description
1 polymer ?
#
loop_
_entity_poly.entity_id
_entity_poly.type
_entity_poly.pdbx_seq_one_letter_code
_entity_poly.pdbx_strand_id
1 'polypeptide(L)'
;MVMTTSDSRIPHGDASLPFIHPDDMPDLYALTGRGTYMMPLIDDGAVLVMDKNQIPSVGDTVALTFTREAAQRYHMPGMLKRLAYALPPAEFAELGLIVVEQLTPHRLYTFPVGDVLAVHKCIGFAESSGVGEARYRPSQESPRATAEMLERCIHS
;
A
#
# COMPACT_ATOMS: atom_id res chain seq x y z
N MET A 1 3.05 8.10 -10.99
CA MET A 1 2.71 6.87 -11.74
C MET A 1 1.51 6.24 -11.08
N VAL A 2 0.40 6.04 -11.81
CA VAL A 2 -0.85 5.56 -11.19
C VAL A 2 -0.87 4.04 -11.23
N MET A 3 -0.68 3.37 -10.10
CA MET A 3 -1.07 1.97 -9.96
C MET A 3 -2.59 1.93 -9.83
N THR A 4 -3.28 1.70 -10.94
CA THR A 4 -4.74 1.56 -10.96
C THR A 4 -5.11 0.16 -10.48
N THR A 5 -5.65 0.03 -9.26
CA THR A 5 -6.36 -1.20 -8.89
C THR A 5 -7.81 -1.10 -9.38
N SER A 6 -7.99 -1.59 -10.59
CA SER A 6 -9.21 -2.13 -11.23
C SER A 6 -10.58 -1.66 -10.74
N ASP A 7 -11.24 -0.91 -11.63
CA ASP A 7 -12.68 -0.96 -11.90
C ASP A 7 -13.21 -2.41 -11.80
N SER A 8 -14.35 -2.63 -11.15
CA SER A 8 -14.97 -3.95 -10.96
C SER A 8 -15.57 -4.54 -12.25
N ARG A 9 -15.08 -4.10 -13.41
CA ARG A 9 -15.49 -4.53 -14.76
C ARG A 9 -14.31 -4.88 -15.67
N ILE A 10 -13.09 -5.03 -15.14
CA ILE A 10 -11.97 -5.43 -15.98
C ILE A 10 -12.14 -6.91 -16.38
N PRO A 11 -12.20 -7.22 -17.69
CA PRO A 11 -12.31 -8.60 -18.16
C PRO A 11 -11.10 -9.40 -17.68
N HIS A 12 -11.37 -10.57 -17.11
CA HIS A 12 -10.35 -11.52 -16.71
C HIS A 12 -9.48 -11.90 -17.92
N GLY A 13 -8.18 -11.63 -17.84
CA GLY A 13 -7.19 -12.24 -18.74
C GLY A 13 -6.52 -11.34 -19.77
N ASP A 14 -6.44 -10.02 -19.57
CA ASP A 14 -5.58 -9.20 -20.44
C ASP A 14 -4.10 -9.39 -20.05
N ALA A 15 -3.31 -9.98 -20.95
CA ALA A 15 -1.91 -10.37 -20.75
C ALA A 15 -0.94 -9.18 -20.61
N SER A 16 -1.45 -7.98 -20.42
CA SER A 16 -0.69 -6.73 -20.45
C SER A 16 -0.82 -5.92 -19.16
N LEU A 17 -0.97 -6.57 -18.00
CA LEU A 17 -0.80 -5.85 -16.72
C LEU A 17 0.57 -5.15 -16.74
N PRO A 18 0.62 -3.82 -16.54
CA PRO A 18 1.88 -3.10 -16.53
C PRO A 18 2.73 -3.66 -15.38
N PHE A 19 3.84 -4.29 -15.74
CA PHE A 19 4.81 -4.81 -14.80
C PHE A 19 5.93 -3.79 -14.64
N ILE A 20 6.19 -3.38 -13.42
CA ILE A 20 7.23 -2.41 -13.09
C ILE A 20 8.06 -3.01 -11.98
N HIS A 21 9.35 -3.20 -12.25
CA HIS A 21 10.26 -3.76 -11.27
C HIS A 21 10.52 -2.72 -10.17
N PRO A 22 10.53 -3.08 -8.88
CA PRO A 22 10.79 -2.12 -7.80
C PRO A 22 12.10 -1.34 -7.94
N ASP A 23 13.13 -1.96 -8.54
CA ASP A 23 14.42 -1.32 -8.77
C ASP A 23 14.36 -0.17 -9.81
N ASP A 24 13.38 -0.21 -10.71
CA ASP A 24 13.16 0.85 -11.71
C ASP A 24 12.41 2.06 -11.09
N MET A 25 11.96 1.94 -9.84
CA MET A 25 11.21 2.99 -9.15
C MET A 25 12.15 3.99 -8.46
N PRO A 26 11.83 5.30 -8.49
CA PRO A 26 12.54 6.30 -7.71
C PRO A 26 12.51 5.97 -6.21
N ASP A 27 13.52 6.42 -5.47
CA ASP A 27 13.60 6.23 -4.02
C ASP A 27 12.36 6.73 -3.26
N LEU A 28 11.89 7.90 -3.68
CA LEU A 28 10.64 8.50 -3.24
C LEU A 28 9.69 8.61 -4.42
N TYR A 29 8.49 8.07 -4.28
CA TYR A 29 7.48 8.11 -5.33
C TYR A 29 6.08 8.22 -4.75
N ALA A 30 5.13 8.65 -5.59
CA ALA A 30 3.73 8.78 -5.19
C ALA A 30 2.85 7.73 -5.86
N LEU A 31 1.91 7.17 -5.09
CA LEU A 31 0.85 6.29 -5.55
C LEU A 31 -0.51 6.93 -5.27
N THR A 32 -1.50 6.66 -6.11
CA THR A 32 -2.90 6.99 -5.80
C THR A 32 -3.58 5.74 -5.25
N GLY A 33 -4.01 5.79 -4.00
CA GLY A 33 -4.85 4.75 -3.42
C GLY A 33 -6.20 4.69 -4.12
N ARG A 34 -6.66 3.49 -4.47
CA ARG A 34 -7.96 3.28 -5.13
C ARG A 34 -8.77 2.24 -4.35
N GLY A 35 -10.07 2.50 -4.26
CA GLY A 35 -11.03 1.70 -3.50
C GLY A 35 -11.13 2.12 -2.02
N THR A 36 -12.09 1.52 -1.33
CA THR A 36 -12.49 1.91 0.03
C THR A 36 -11.97 0.98 1.12
N TYR A 37 -11.15 -0.01 0.74
CA TYR A 37 -10.72 -1.09 1.62
C TYR A 37 -9.84 -0.64 2.80
N MET A 38 -9.22 0.53 2.69
CA MET A 38 -8.35 1.11 3.72
C MET A 38 -9.00 2.28 4.46
N MET A 39 -10.29 2.56 4.24
CA MET A 39 -11.02 3.54 5.03
C MET A 39 -11.14 3.06 6.49
N PRO A 40 -11.14 3.97 7.49
CA PRO A 40 -11.06 5.43 7.36
C PRO A 40 -9.63 5.97 7.24
N LEU A 41 -8.60 5.12 7.33
CA LEU A 41 -7.20 5.54 7.34
C LEU A 41 -6.80 6.21 6.02
N ILE A 42 -7.31 5.70 4.90
CA ILE A 42 -6.98 6.16 3.55
C ILE A 42 -8.27 6.24 2.74
N ASP A 43 -8.60 7.46 2.30
CA ASP A 43 -9.73 7.70 1.42
C ASP A 43 -9.44 7.24 -0.02
N ASP A 44 -10.50 6.90 -0.77
CA ASP A 44 -10.37 6.61 -2.21
C ASP A 44 -9.84 7.84 -2.95
N GLY A 45 -8.83 7.63 -3.81
CA GLY A 45 -8.16 8.69 -4.55
C GLY A 45 -7.06 9.42 -3.78
N ALA A 46 -6.80 9.09 -2.52
CA ALA A 46 -5.72 9.69 -1.75
C ALA A 46 -4.35 9.48 -2.44
N VAL A 47 -3.51 10.52 -2.46
CA VAL A 47 -2.14 10.42 -2.97
C VAL A 47 -1.20 10.15 -1.79
N LEU A 48 -0.48 9.04 -1.88
CA LEU A 48 0.38 8.49 -0.84
C LEU A 48 1.82 8.57 -1.30
N VAL A 49 2.70 8.94 -0.38
CA VAL A 49 4.13 9.05 -0.64
C VAL A 49 4.82 7.84 -0.05
N MET A 50 5.57 7.17 -0.90
CA MET A 50 6.27 5.93 -0.60
C MET A 50 7.77 6.19 -0.55
N ASP A 51 8.44 5.54 0.39
CA ASP A 51 9.90 5.54 0.54
C ASP A 51 10.40 4.10 0.52
N LYS A 52 11.20 3.77 -0.50
CA LYS A 52 11.75 2.41 -0.66
C LYS A 52 12.88 2.11 0.32
N ASN A 53 13.50 3.14 0.89
CA ASN A 53 14.65 3.01 1.78
C ASN A 53 14.23 2.86 3.25
N GLN A 54 12.96 3.12 3.59
CA GLN A 54 12.45 2.94 4.95
C GLN A 54 11.91 1.53 5.19
N ILE A 55 12.40 0.93 6.29
CA ILE A 55 11.96 -0.40 6.74
C ILE A 55 10.56 -0.29 7.35
N PRO A 56 9.54 -0.99 6.80
CA PRO A 56 8.21 -1.01 7.38
C PRO A 56 8.18 -1.68 8.76
N SER A 57 7.36 -1.14 9.65
CA SER A 57 7.05 -1.67 10.97
C SER A 57 5.58 -2.08 11.07
N VAL A 58 5.23 -2.92 12.06
CA VAL A 58 3.84 -3.30 12.31
C VAL A 58 2.98 -2.05 12.52
N GLY A 59 1.82 -2.02 11.88
CA GLY A 59 0.91 -0.88 11.88
C GLY A 59 1.16 0.14 10.77
N ASP A 60 2.30 0.08 10.07
CA ASP A 60 2.56 0.97 8.94
C ASP A 60 1.67 0.64 7.74
N THR A 61 1.29 1.66 6.98
CA THR A 61 0.73 1.48 5.63
C THR A 61 1.87 1.14 4.68
N VAL A 62 1.69 0.09 3.88
CA VAL A 62 2.69 -0.40 2.94
C VAL A 62 2.09 -0.60 1.55
N ALA A 63 2.91 -0.41 0.52
CA ALA A 63 2.63 -0.88 -0.83
C ALA A 63 3.38 -2.19 -1.07
N LEU A 64 2.64 -3.24 -1.40
CA LEU A 64 3.17 -4.53 -1.84
C LEU A 64 3.20 -4.51 -3.37
N THR A 65 4.35 -4.85 -3.95
CA THR A 65 4.47 -5.10 -5.39
C THR A 65 4.67 -6.59 -5.61
N PHE A 66 3.85 -7.19 -6.47
CA PHE A 66 3.87 -8.63 -6.70
C PHE A 66 4.82 -9.02 -7.83
N THR A 67 5.31 -10.26 -7.79
CA THR A 67 5.95 -10.89 -8.95
C THR A 67 4.96 -10.95 -10.12
N ARG A 68 5.44 -11.16 -11.35
CA ARG A 68 4.54 -11.26 -12.51
C ARG A 68 3.55 -12.41 -12.35
N GLU A 69 4.03 -13.55 -11.89
CA GLU A 69 3.26 -14.77 -11.67
C GLU A 69 2.20 -14.56 -10.57
N ALA A 70 2.59 -13.91 -9.47
CA ALA A 70 1.68 -13.55 -8.40
C ALA A 70 0.66 -12.50 -8.85
N ALA A 71 1.07 -11.50 -9.64
CA ALA A 71 0.18 -10.48 -10.15
C ALA A 71 -0.89 -11.06 -11.07
N GLN A 72 -0.55 -12.05 -11.89
CA GLN A 72 -1.52 -12.81 -12.67
C GLN A 72 -2.47 -13.62 -11.79
N ARG A 73 -1.94 -14.30 -10.77
CA ARG A 73 -2.71 -15.12 -9.81
C ARG A 73 -3.70 -14.30 -8.99
N TYR A 74 -3.28 -13.11 -8.54
CA TYR A 74 -4.08 -12.19 -7.73
C TYR A 74 -4.86 -11.17 -8.57
N HIS A 75 -4.68 -11.19 -9.89
CA HIS A 75 -5.29 -10.24 -10.84
C HIS A 75 -5.01 -8.76 -10.53
N MET A 76 -3.83 -8.46 -9.98
CA MET A 76 -3.38 -7.09 -9.70
C MET A 76 -1.84 -7.01 -9.58
N PRO A 77 -1.19 -5.92 -10.02
CA PRO A 77 0.27 -5.78 -9.94
C PRO A 77 0.81 -5.55 -8.52
N GLY A 78 -0.06 -5.15 -7.60
CA GLY A 78 0.29 -4.82 -6.23
C GLY A 78 -0.93 -4.35 -5.45
N MET A 79 -0.73 -4.03 -4.18
CA MET A 79 -1.79 -3.50 -3.33
C MET A 79 -1.26 -2.61 -2.20
N LEU A 80 -2.16 -1.82 -1.65
CA LEU A 80 -1.92 -1.01 -0.47
C LEU A 80 -2.68 -1.59 0.72
N LYS A 81 -1.97 -1.91 1.81
CA LYS A 81 -2.54 -2.48 3.04
C LYS A 81 -1.79 -1.99 4.28
N ARG A 82 -2.31 -2.29 5.47
CA ARG A 82 -1.58 -2.05 6.73
C ARG A 82 -0.82 -3.31 7.11
N LEU A 83 0.44 -3.19 7.49
CA LEU A 83 1.26 -4.33 7.89
C LEU A 83 0.81 -4.83 9.25
N ALA A 84 0.35 -6.08 9.32
CA ALA A 84 -0.22 -6.64 10.55
C ALA A 84 0.82 -7.35 11.43
N TYR A 85 1.89 -7.86 10.83
CA TYR A 85 2.98 -8.57 11.51
C TYR A 85 4.34 -8.12 10.97
N ALA A 86 5.39 -8.28 11.78
CA ALA A 86 6.75 -7.92 11.36
C ALA A 86 7.14 -8.70 10.10
N LEU A 87 7.85 -8.03 9.19
CA LEU A 87 8.37 -8.70 8.01
C LEU A 87 9.33 -9.82 8.44
N PRO A 88 9.28 -10.99 7.77
CA PRO A 88 10.20 -12.06 8.07
C PRO A 88 11.65 -11.60 7.81
N PRO A 89 12.62 -12.01 8.65
CA PRO A 89 14.02 -11.76 8.39
C PRO A 89 14.44 -12.31 7.02
N ALA A 90 15.43 -11.68 6.37
CA ALA A 90 15.89 -12.08 5.03
C ALA A 90 16.34 -13.55 4.95
N GLU A 91 16.91 -14.08 6.02
CA GLU A 91 17.31 -15.49 6.16
C GLU A 91 16.14 -16.49 6.09
N PHE A 92 14.90 -16.03 6.33
CA PHE A 92 13.68 -16.83 6.25
C PHE A 92 12.79 -16.42 5.06
N ALA A 93 13.31 -15.66 4.09
CA ALA A 93 12.53 -15.14 2.98
C ALA A 93 11.86 -16.23 2.12
N GLU A 94 12.42 -17.44 2.03
CA GLU A 94 11.83 -18.51 1.20
C GLU A 94 10.60 -19.18 1.83
N LEU A 95 10.47 -19.13 3.17
CA LEU A 95 9.38 -19.77 3.93
C LEU A 95 8.48 -18.76 4.64
N GLY A 96 8.85 -17.48 4.59
CA GLY A 96 8.16 -16.41 5.27
C GLY A 96 6.80 -16.09 4.66
N LEU A 97 5.92 -15.57 5.51
CA LEU A 97 4.63 -15.00 5.11
C LEU A 97 4.64 -13.51 5.42
N ILE A 98 4.16 -12.72 4.46
CA ILE A 98 3.80 -11.32 4.67
C ILE A 98 2.33 -11.29 5.05
N VAL A 99 2.03 -10.74 6.21
CA VAL A 99 0.67 -10.65 6.74
C VAL A 99 0.25 -9.20 6.81
N VAL A 100 -0.80 -8.87 6.08
CA VAL A 100 -1.34 -7.51 6.00
C VAL A 100 -2.82 -7.52 6.30
N GLU A 101 -3.33 -6.39 6.76
CA GLU A 101 -4.74 -6.21 7.04
C GLU A 101 -5.39 -5.16 6.14
N GLN A 102 -6.64 -5.44 5.84
CA GLN A 102 -7.62 -4.53 5.29
C GLN A 102 -8.47 -4.01 6.44
N LEU A 103 -8.88 -2.74 6.38
CA LEU A 103 -9.65 -2.12 7.46
C LEU A 103 -11.17 -2.23 7.23
N THR A 104 -11.62 -2.19 5.97
CA THR A 104 -13.06 -2.15 5.64
C THR A 104 -13.44 -3.08 4.48
N PRO A 105 -14.18 -4.18 4.69
CA PRO A 105 -14.36 -4.85 5.99
C PRO A 105 -13.02 -5.37 6.51
N HIS A 106 -12.90 -5.49 7.83
CA HIS A 106 -11.68 -5.99 8.46
C HIS A 106 -11.37 -7.42 8.01
N ARG A 107 -10.19 -7.62 7.43
CA ARG A 107 -9.70 -8.91 6.92
C ARG A 107 -8.19 -8.98 6.98
N LEU A 108 -7.67 -10.15 7.30
CA LEU A 108 -6.24 -10.46 7.17
C LEU A 108 -5.98 -11.18 5.85
N TYR A 109 -4.89 -10.82 5.21
CA TYR A 109 -4.37 -11.45 4.00
C TYR A 109 -2.96 -11.94 4.29
N THR A 110 -2.65 -13.12 3.76
CA THR A 110 -1.33 -13.74 3.86
C THR A 110 -0.78 -13.96 2.45
N PHE A 111 0.46 -13.53 2.24
CA PHE A 111 1.16 -13.71 0.98
C PHE A 111 2.49 -14.43 1.26
N PRO A 112 2.82 -15.49 0.51
CA PRO A 112 4.18 -16.01 0.49
C PRO A 112 5.16 -14.89 0.13
N VAL A 113 6.29 -14.79 0.83
CA VAL A 113 7.32 -13.78 0.50
C VAL A 113 7.78 -13.93 -0.95
N GLY A 114 7.89 -15.15 -1.48
CA GLY A 114 8.24 -15.39 -2.89
C GLY A 114 7.26 -14.83 -3.92
N ASP A 115 6.04 -14.45 -3.53
CA ASP A 115 5.07 -13.79 -4.41
C ASP A 115 5.21 -12.25 -4.40
N VAL A 116 6.01 -11.68 -3.50
CA VAL A 116 6.16 -10.23 -3.28
C VAL A 116 7.58 -9.79 -3.64
N LEU A 117 7.71 -8.90 -4.62
CA LEU A 117 9.00 -8.32 -5.03
C LEU A 117 9.50 -7.27 -4.06
N ALA A 118 8.58 -6.46 -3.50
CA ALA A 118 8.94 -5.39 -2.58
C ALA A 118 7.78 -5.00 -1.65
N VAL A 119 8.16 -4.49 -0.47
CA VAL A 119 7.26 -3.87 0.50
C VAL A 119 7.83 -2.48 0.83
N HIS A 120 7.20 -1.43 0.30
CA HIS A 120 7.64 -0.05 0.53
C HIS A 120 6.76 0.64 1.57
N LYS A 121 7.35 1.43 2.46
CA LYS A 121 6.64 2.15 3.53
C LYS A 121 5.97 3.41 2.98
N CYS A 122 4.72 3.63 3.34
CA CYS A 122 4.06 4.91 3.16
C CYS A 122 4.53 5.86 4.26
N ILE A 123 5.10 7.00 3.88
CA ILE A 123 5.65 8.01 4.78
C ILE A 123 4.74 9.24 4.92
N GLY A 124 3.59 9.23 4.25
CA GLY A 124 2.56 10.23 4.41
C GLY A 124 1.72 10.42 3.16
N PHE A 125 0.97 11.52 3.15
CA PHE A 125 0.08 11.90 2.07
C PHE A 125 0.67 13.09 1.31
N ALA A 126 0.35 13.17 0.02
CA ALA A 126 0.63 14.34 -0.79
C ALA A 126 -0.67 14.98 -1.26
N GLU A 127 -0.60 16.28 -1.51
CA GLU A 127 -1.64 16.97 -2.26
C GLU A 127 -1.37 16.78 -3.76
N SER A 128 -2.42 16.42 -4.50
CA SER A 128 -2.37 16.43 -5.96
C SER A 128 -2.38 17.88 -6.43
N SER A 129 -1.28 18.37 -7.01
CA SER A 129 -1.20 19.75 -7.54
C SER A 129 -1.50 19.84 -9.04
N GLY A 130 -1.90 18.74 -9.68
CA GLY A 130 -2.17 18.67 -11.11
C GLY A 130 -1.68 17.36 -11.74
N VAL A 131 -1.51 17.35 -13.06
CA VAL A 131 -1.06 16.15 -13.80
C VAL A 131 0.41 15.88 -13.50
N GLY A 132 0.69 14.80 -12.78
CA GLY A 132 2.04 14.28 -12.59
C GLY A 132 2.86 14.90 -11.45
N GLU A 133 2.33 15.93 -10.77
CA GLU A 133 2.99 16.56 -9.63
C GLU A 133 2.27 16.23 -8.31
N ALA A 134 3.03 15.75 -7.34
CA ALA A 134 2.58 15.54 -5.97
C ALA A 134 3.48 16.33 -5.03
N ARG A 135 2.89 17.17 -4.17
CA ARG A 135 3.65 17.91 -3.16
C ARG A 135 3.56 17.20 -1.83
N TYR A 136 4.65 16.54 -1.45
CA TYR A 136 4.82 16.01 -0.11
C TYR A 136 5.29 17.12 0.82
N ARG A 137 4.60 17.29 1.95
CA ARG A 137 5.10 18.09 3.07
C ARG A 137 5.41 17.12 4.22
N PRO A 138 6.70 16.89 4.54
CA PRO A 138 7.04 16.12 5.73
C PRO A 138 6.51 16.87 6.97
N SER A 139 5.64 16.21 7.76
CA SER A 139 4.91 16.69 8.97
C SER A 139 3.64 17.53 8.69
N GLN A 140 2.47 17.30 9.30
CA GLN A 140 2.13 16.69 10.60
C GLN A 140 1.24 15.44 10.46
N GLU A 141 1.04 14.70 11.55
CA GLU A 141 0.08 13.59 11.67
C GLU A 141 -1.23 13.85 10.92
N SER A 142 -1.83 12.81 10.33
CA SER A 142 -3.08 12.91 9.57
C SER A 142 -4.11 13.78 10.30
N PRO A 143 -4.67 14.85 9.67
CA PRO A 143 -5.64 15.74 10.31
C PRO A 143 -6.89 15.01 10.86
N ARG A 144 -7.21 13.84 10.32
CA ARG A 144 -8.32 13.00 10.79
C ARG A 144 -7.96 12.11 11.98
N ALA A 145 -6.70 11.65 12.08
CA ALA A 145 -6.28 10.77 13.16
C ALA A 145 -6.33 11.47 14.52
N THR A 146 -6.05 12.77 14.58
CA THR A 146 -6.16 13.54 15.83
C THR A 146 -7.61 13.80 16.25
N ALA A 147 -8.54 14.02 15.32
CA ALA A 147 -9.92 14.36 15.65
C ALA A 147 -10.72 13.15 16.18
N GLU A 148 -10.66 11.99 15.51
CA GLU A 148 -11.44 10.80 15.93
C GLU A 148 -10.80 10.06 17.12
N MET A 149 -9.47 10.13 17.29
CA MET A 149 -8.79 9.48 18.42
C MET A 149 -9.00 10.25 19.74
N LEU A 150 -9.15 11.58 19.69
CA LEU A 150 -9.53 12.39 20.86
C LEU A 150 -10.98 12.15 21.30
N GLU A 151 -11.93 11.97 20.38
CA GLU A 151 -13.33 11.73 20.75
C GLU A 151 -13.56 10.36 21.43
N ARG A 152 -12.76 9.35 21.08
CA ARG A 152 -12.83 8.02 21.71
C ARG A 152 -12.28 7.98 23.13
N CYS A 153 -11.31 8.83 23.49
CA CYS A 153 -10.78 8.91 24.85
C CYS A 153 -11.65 9.74 25.82
N ILE A 154 -12.56 10.59 25.30
CA ILE A 154 -13.44 11.41 26.15
C ILE A 154 -14.69 10.62 26.61
N HIS A 155 -15.00 9.49 25.97
CA HIS A 155 -16.21 8.68 26.24
C HIS A 155 -15.91 7.25 26.76
N SER A 156 -14.69 6.99 27.26
CA SER A 156 -14.31 5.75 27.96
C SER A 156 -13.80 6.06 29.36
#